data_AF-A0A3D0MAX3-F1
#
_entry.id   AF-A0A3D0MAX3-F1
#
_cell.length_a   1.000
_cell.length_b   1.000
_cell.length_c   1.000
_cell.angle_alpha   90.00
_cell.angle_beta   90.00
_cell.angle_gamma   90.00
#
_symmetry.space_group_name_H-M   'P 1'
#
loop_
_entity.id
_entity.type
_entity.pdbx_description
1 polymer ?
#
loop_
_entity_poly.entity_id
_entity_poly.type
_entity_poly.pdbx_seq_one_letter_code
_entity_poly.pdbx_strand_id
1 'polypeptide(L)'
;MKTIALAFPALLFTALGQGQTAISGVWMLSGPGTESEIRLTVAGDQIRSDYDLLVDDPSLYCTPASVSRIWANPNSRIKIQEQQDSIAISYELFDLRRYIPIGNASLLTSQPSTSNLAGTYFQEMGSSFARYEGGKLIIESRNHAPGYIRTSRGIPQGADTVAIEELLVEDDRLHITHTYSDDELYEEPLVLEYFFRRLDAEDVDIYECTDANYDWFLELNDNNSESK
;
A
#
# COMPACT_ATOMS: atom_id res chain seq x y z
N MET A 1 -43.17 59.47 7.86
CA MET A 1 -43.01 58.00 7.76
C MET A 1 -41.57 57.73 7.32
N LYS A 2 -40.74 57.14 8.19
CA LYS A 2 -39.32 56.85 7.90
C LYS A 2 -39.20 55.37 7.56
N THR A 3 -38.76 55.07 6.34
CA THR A 3 -38.48 53.72 5.87
C THR A 3 -37.09 53.31 6.38
N ILE A 4 -37.02 52.24 7.18
CA ILE A 4 -35.76 51.66 7.66
C ILE A 4 -35.39 50.52 6.71
N ALA A 5 -34.28 50.69 5.99
CA ALA A 5 -33.66 49.63 5.21
C ALA A 5 -32.83 48.75 6.14
N LEU A 6 -33.19 47.46 6.25
CA LEU A 6 -32.39 46.44 6.92
C LEU A 6 -31.39 45.85 5.91
N ALA A 7 -30.12 46.15 6.11
CA ALA A 7 -29.02 45.48 5.43
C ALA A 7 -28.76 44.13 6.13
N PHE A 8 -28.91 43.02 5.39
CA PHE A 8 -28.47 41.70 5.83
C PHE A 8 -26.96 41.57 5.63
N PRO A 9 -26.18 41.21 6.67
CA PRO A 9 -24.76 40.92 6.48
C PRO A 9 -24.65 39.54 5.82
N ALA A 10 -23.96 39.50 4.66
CA ALA A 10 -23.56 38.25 4.04
C ALA A 10 -22.50 37.58 4.93
N LEU A 11 -22.87 36.46 5.55
CA LEU A 11 -21.93 35.58 6.24
C LEU A 11 -21.04 34.92 5.18
N LEU A 12 -19.79 35.38 5.11
CA LEU A 12 -18.71 34.68 4.42
C LEU A 12 -18.50 33.32 5.11
N PHE A 13 -18.93 32.25 4.46
CA PHE A 13 -18.45 30.91 4.77
C PHE A 13 -16.98 30.85 4.37
N THR A 14 -16.08 31.02 5.33
CA THR A 14 -14.71 30.53 5.20
C THR A 14 -14.80 29.02 5.09
N ALA A 15 -14.55 28.50 3.90
CA ALA A 15 -14.27 27.09 3.70
C ALA A 15 -13.09 26.73 4.61
N LEU A 16 -13.38 25.93 5.64
CA LEU A 16 -12.35 25.27 6.43
C LEU A 16 -11.53 24.45 5.43
N GLY A 17 -10.23 24.74 5.36
CA GLY A 17 -9.30 23.96 4.56
C GLY A 17 -9.52 22.48 4.87
N GLN A 18 -9.68 21.66 3.83
CA GLN A 18 -9.67 20.23 4.00
C GLN A 18 -8.39 19.89 4.73
N GLY A 19 -8.50 19.38 5.95
CA GLY A 19 -7.36 19.06 6.79
C GLY A 19 -6.44 18.16 6.00
N GLN A 20 -5.21 18.62 5.76
CA GLN A 20 -4.11 17.77 5.34
C GLN A 20 -4.12 16.58 6.29
N THR A 21 -4.33 15.38 5.77
CA THR A 21 -4.35 14.22 6.66
C THR A 21 -2.97 14.09 7.30
N ALA A 22 -2.88 13.69 8.56
CA ALA A 22 -1.60 13.57 9.25
C ALA A 22 -0.74 12.38 8.75
N ILE A 23 -1.01 11.86 7.54
CA ILE A 23 -0.37 10.67 6.98
C ILE A 23 1.04 10.96 6.45
N SER A 24 1.32 12.20 6.03
CA SER A 24 2.67 12.57 5.60
C SER A 24 3.69 12.33 6.70
N GLY A 25 4.83 11.73 6.35
CA GLY A 25 5.91 11.39 7.29
C GLY A 25 6.60 10.08 6.95
N VAL A 26 7.57 9.70 7.80
CA VAL A 26 8.29 8.43 7.70
C VAL A 26 7.74 7.46 8.73
N TRP A 27 7.41 6.26 8.27
CA TRP A 27 6.72 5.22 9.00
C TRP A 27 7.56 3.94 9.00
N MET A 28 7.45 3.16 10.08
CA MET A 28 8.03 1.83 10.17
C MET A 28 7.05 0.88 10.83
N LEU A 29 6.98 -0.35 10.32
CA LEU A 29 6.09 -1.38 10.81
C LEU A 29 6.27 -1.57 12.32
N SER A 30 5.16 -1.65 13.05
CA SER A 30 5.10 -1.74 14.50
C SER A 30 4.30 -2.98 14.90
N GLY A 31 5.03 -4.08 15.06
CA GLY A 31 4.49 -5.36 15.47
C GLY A 31 3.95 -6.22 14.31
N PRO A 32 3.43 -7.41 14.63
CA PRO A 32 2.81 -8.26 13.63
C PRO A 32 1.50 -7.64 13.15
N GLY A 33 1.19 -7.84 11.87
CA GLY A 33 -0.14 -7.55 11.34
C GLY A 33 -1.18 -8.59 11.75
N THR A 34 -2.42 -8.36 11.36
CA THR A 34 -3.50 -9.36 11.40
C THR A 34 -3.83 -9.83 9.99
N GLU A 35 -4.52 -10.97 9.90
CA GLU A 35 -5.02 -11.51 8.65
C GLU A 35 -6.36 -12.21 8.91
N SER A 36 -7.30 -12.03 7.99
CA SER A 36 -8.57 -12.75 7.99
C SER A 36 -8.38 -14.25 7.72
N GLU A 37 -9.43 -15.04 7.89
CA GLU A 37 -9.42 -16.40 7.36
C GLU A 37 -9.23 -16.36 5.84
N ILE A 38 -8.39 -17.25 5.31
CA ILE A 38 -8.14 -17.36 3.88
C ILE A 38 -9.13 -18.38 3.31
N ARG A 39 -10.08 -17.89 2.51
CA ARG A 39 -11.08 -18.73 1.83
C ARG A 39 -10.89 -18.65 0.33
N LEU A 40 -10.24 -19.66 -0.23
CA LEU A 40 -9.95 -19.75 -1.67
C LEU A 40 -11.04 -20.53 -2.39
N THR A 41 -11.32 -20.14 -3.62
CA THR A 41 -12.07 -21.00 -4.55
C THR A 41 -11.21 -22.21 -4.95
N VAL A 42 -11.80 -23.12 -5.75
CA VAL A 42 -11.05 -24.22 -6.37
C VAL A 42 -9.90 -23.71 -7.25
N ALA A 43 -10.10 -22.62 -7.99
CA ALA A 43 -9.05 -22.05 -8.84
C ALA A 43 -7.92 -21.43 -8.01
N GLY A 44 -8.26 -20.68 -6.96
CA GLY A 44 -7.27 -20.13 -6.03
C GLY A 44 -6.46 -21.20 -5.32
N ASP A 45 -7.11 -22.28 -4.87
CA ASP A 45 -6.44 -23.39 -4.18
C ASP A 45 -5.49 -24.17 -5.10
N GLN A 46 -5.84 -24.31 -6.38
CA GLN A 46 -4.97 -24.92 -7.38
C GLN A 46 -3.68 -24.10 -7.55
N ILE A 47 -3.79 -22.79 -7.75
CA ILE A 47 -2.61 -21.90 -7.89
C ILE A 47 -1.74 -21.95 -6.64
N ARG A 48 -2.36 -21.91 -5.45
CA ARG A 48 -1.62 -22.02 -4.18
C ARG A 48 -0.89 -23.36 -4.05
N SER A 49 -1.51 -24.45 -4.49
CA SER A 49 -0.94 -25.80 -4.37
C SER A 49 0.24 -26.02 -5.31
N ASP A 50 0.28 -25.29 -6.43
CA ASP A 50 1.36 -25.35 -7.42
C ASP A 50 2.54 -24.42 -7.07
N TYR A 51 2.40 -23.57 -6.05
CA TYR A 51 3.41 -22.59 -5.64
C TYR A 51 4.65 -23.23 -5.01
N ASP A 52 5.83 -22.86 -5.50
CA ASP A 52 7.12 -23.15 -4.89
C ASP A 52 7.79 -21.86 -4.38
N LEU A 53 7.88 -21.71 -3.06
CA LEU A 53 8.50 -20.55 -2.41
C LEU A 53 9.93 -20.26 -2.90
N LEU A 54 10.70 -21.28 -3.25
CA LEU A 54 12.11 -21.14 -3.61
C LEU A 54 12.31 -20.68 -5.06
N VAL A 55 11.24 -20.69 -5.85
CA VAL A 55 11.26 -20.39 -7.28
C VAL A 55 10.36 -19.21 -7.60
N ASP A 56 9.18 -19.17 -6.99
CA ASP A 56 8.09 -18.30 -7.38
C ASP A 56 7.96 -17.04 -6.51
N ASP A 57 8.73 -16.89 -5.43
CA ASP A 57 8.73 -15.64 -4.65
C ASP A 57 9.45 -14.50 -5.43
N PRO A 58 8.73 -13.45 -5.87
CA PRO A 58 9.33 -12.33 -6.62
C PRO A 58 10.40 -11.58 -5.81
N SER A 59 10.35 -11.67 -4.48
CA SER A 59 11.31 -11.04 -3.57
C SER A 59 12.73 -11.58 -3.78
N LEU A 60 12.87 -12.81 -4.30
CA LEU A 60 14.15 -13.41 -4.69
C LEU A 60 14.81 -12.67 -5.86
N TYR A 61 14.10 -11.75 -6.52
CA TYR A 61 14.56 -11.02 -7.70
C TYR A 61 14.39 -9.50 -7.54
N CYS A 62 14.43 -9.00 -6.30
CA CYS A 62 14.22 -7.58 -5.98
C CYS A 62 12.89 -7.02 -6.54
N THR A 63 11.87 -7.88 -6.69
CA THR A 63 10.57 -7.54 -7.25
C THR A 63 9.52 -7.54 -6.13
N PRO A 64 8.72 -6.47 -5.97
CA PRO A 64 7.65 -6.47 -4.98
C PRO A 64 6.57 -7.49 -5.35
N ALA A 65 6.28 -8.43 -4.45
CA ALA A 65 5.27 -9.46 -4.73
C ALA A 65 3.84 -8.91 -4.78
N SER A 66 3.52 -7.94 -3.91
CA SER A 66 2.22 -7.29 -3.85
C SER A 66 2.27 -6.00 -3.04
N VAL A 67 1.20 -5.21 -3.13
CA VAL A 67 1.04 -3.97 -2.35
C VAL A 67 1.18 -4.23 -0.85
N SER A 68 0.43 -5.16 -0.27
CA SER A 68 0.50 -5.44 1.16
C SER A 68 1.84 -6.05 1.59
N ARG A 69 2.54 -6.78 0.70
CA ARG A 69 3.84 -7.39 1.02
C ARG A 69 4.94 -6.33 1.18
N ILE A 70 4.91 -5.25 0.40
CA ILE A 70 5.90 -4.18 0.51
C ILE A 70 5.73 -3.37 1.81
N TRP A 71 4.48 -3.19 2.27
CA TRP A 71 4.17 -2.57 3.57
C TRP A 71 4.62 -3.42 4.75
N ALA A 72 4.60 -4.75 4.59
CA ALA A 72 4.80 -5.71 5.67
C ALA A 72 6.28 -6.05 5.95
N ASN A 73 7.25 -5.33 5.39
CA ASN A 73 8.66 -5.62 5.65
C ASN A 73 9.09 -5.04 7.02
N PRO A 74 9.53 -5.87 7.98
CA PRO A 74 10.08 -5.35 9.22
C PRO A 74 11.31 -4.48 8.96
N ASN A 75 11.53 -3.50 9.83
CA ASN A 75 12.71 -2.62 9.84
C ASN A 75 12.92 -1.73 8.59
N SER A 76 12.11 -1.83 7.54
CA SER A 76 12.16 -0.89 6.41
C SER A 76 11.33 0.36 6.69
N ARG A 77 11.87 1.51 6.30
CA ARG A 77 11.18 2.79 6.34
C ARG A 77 10.28 2.97 5.12
N ILE A 78 9.16 3.66 5.33
CA ILE A 78 8.23 4.04 4.27
C ILE A 78 7.90 5.52 4.46
N LYS A 79 8.16 6.33 3.45
CA LYS A 79 7.85 7.75 3.46
C LYS A 79 6.59 8.00 2.66
N ILE A 80 5.63 8.71 3.25
CA ILE A 80 4.43 9.20 2.59
C ILE A 80 4.54 10.71 2.46
N GLN A 81 4.27 11.23 1.27
CA GLN A 81 4.21 12.67 0.99
C GLN A 81 2.92 12.99 0.24
N GLU A 82 2.06 13.76 0.89
CA GLU A 82 0.89 14.35 0.24
C GLU A 82 1.32 15.53 -0.63
N GLN A 83 0.83 15.54 -1.87
CA GLN A 83 0.95 16.64 -2.81
C GLN A 83 -0.46 17.17 -3.13
N GLN A 84 -0.55 18.22 -3.94
CA GLN A 84 -1.83 18.87 -4.24
C GLN A 84 -2.81 17.93 -4.95
N ASP A 85 -2.33 17.07 -5.84
CA ASP A 85 -3.13 16.22 -6.73
C ASP A 85 -2.74 14.74 -6.67
N SER A 86 -1.86 14.37 -5.74
CA SER A 86 -1.23 13.07 -5.72
C SER A 86 -0.65 12.72 -4.35
N ILE A 87 -0.41 11.43 -4.15
CA ILE A 87 0.34 10.87 -3.02
C ILE A 87 1.60 10.24 -3.59
N ALA A 88 2.75 10.61 -3.05
CA ALA A 88 4.01 9.93 -3.33
C ALA A 88 4.37 9.05 -2.12
N ILE A 89 4.70 7.78 -2.39
CA ILE A 89 5.17 6.83 -1.39
C ILE A 89 6.53 6.31 -1.81
N SER A 90 7.52 6.47 -0.94
CA SER A 90 8.85 5.90 -1.10
C SER A 90 9.01 4.73 -0.14
N TYR A 91 9.31 3.56 -0.68
CA TYR A 91 9.65 2.38 0.11
C TYR A 91 11.16 2.23 0.10
N GLU A 92 11.75 2.00 1.27
CA GLU A 92 13.16 1.64 1.40
C GLU A 92 13.40 0.29 0.70
N LEU A 93 12.60 -0.73 1.02
CA LEU A 93 12.74 -2.05 0.41
C LEU A 93 12.62 -1.97 -1.12
N PHE A 94 13.64 -2.50 -1.81
CA PHE A 94 13.77 -2.51 -3.27
C PHE A 94 13.77 -1.12 -3.94
N ASP A 95 13.99 -0.05 -3.17
CA ASP A 95 14.09 1.32 -3.67
C ASP A 95 12.87 1.78 -4.49
N LEU A 96 11.68 1.39 -4.05
CA LEU A 96 10.45 1.63 -4.81
C LEU A 96 9.90 3.04 -4.60
N ARG A 97 9.34 3.59 -5.67
CA ARG A 97 8.66 4.88 -5.73
C ARG A 97 7.29 4.65 -6.34
N ARG A 98 6.25 4.98 -5.59
CA ARG A 98 4.86 4.86 -6.01
C ARG A 98 4.22 6.24 -6.08
N TYR A 99 3.69 6.57 -7.24
CA TYR A 99 2.99 7.82 -7.49
C TYR A 99 1.52 7.54 -7.75
N ILE A 100 0.65 8.13 -6.94
CA ILE A 100 -0.77 7.81 -6.89
C ILE A 100 -1.57 9.09 -7.08
N PRO A 101 -2.22 9.30 -8.23
CA PRO A 101 -3.02 10.50 -8.44
C PRO A 101 -4.30 10.44 -7.60
N ILE A 102 -4.72 11.60 -7.10
CA ILE A 102 -5.98 11.77 -6.35
C ILE A 102 -7.13 11.98 -7.33
N GLY A 103 -8.17 11.16 -7.23
CA GLY A 103 -9.36 11.26 -8.06
C GLY A 103 -10.22 10.00 -8.01
N ASN A 104 -10.48 9.42 -9.18
CA ASN A 104 -11.34 8.24 -9.32
C ASN A 104 -10.76 7.24 -10.33
N ALA A 105 -11.46 6.12 -10.53
CA ALA A 105 -11.04 5.01 -11.38
C ALA A 105 -10.71 5.40 -12.84
N SER A 106 -11.17 6.56 -13.35
CA SER A 106 -10.77 7.05 -14.67
C SER A 106 -9.28 7.37 -14.79
N LEU A 107 -8.54 7.44 -13.68
CA LEU A 107 -7.10 7.69 -13.64
C LEU A 107 -6.26 6.41 -13.72
N LEU A 108 -6.89 5.24 -13.65
CA LEU A 108 -6.20 3.97 -13.84
C LEU A 108 -5.65 3.88 -15.27
N THR A 109 -4.43 3.38 -15.39
CA THR A 109 -3.79 3.13 -16.70
C THR A 109 -3.28 1.68 -16.77
N SER A 110 -2.79 1.27 -17.94
CA SER A 110 -2.12 -0.03 -18.08
C SER A 110 -0.74 -0.04 -17.40
N GLN A 111 -0.11 1.13 -17.25
CA GLN A 111 1.17 1.27 -16.58
C GLN A 111 0.96 1.26 -15.06
N PRO A 112 1.74 0.48 -14.29
CA PRO A 112 1.58 0.42 -12.86
C PRO A 112 2.11 1.72 -12.21
N SER A 113 1.62 2.00 -11.01
CA SER A 113 1.95 3.23 -10.28
C SER A 113 3.31 3.18 -9.59
N THR A 114 3.98 2.02 -9.57
CA THR A 114 5.21 1.77 -8.81
C THR A 114 6.38 1.46 -9.74
N SER A 115 7.50 2.14 -9.52
CA SER A 115 8.79 1.86 -10.17
C SER A 115 9.94 1.87 -9.17
N ASN A 116 11.10 1.30 -9.50
CA ASN A 116 12.34 1.51 -8.74
C ASN A 116 13.07 2.79 -9.19
N LEU A 117 14.23 3.07 -8.57
CA LEU A 117 15.09 4.21 -8.93
C LEU A 117 15.68 4.14 -10.35
N ALA A 118 15.74 2.96 -10.96
CA ALA A 118 16.16 2.78 -12.35
C ALA A 118 15.03 3.02 -13.36
N GLY A 119 13.80 3.27 -12.89
CA GLY A 119 12.63 3.47 -13.73
C GLY A 119 11.96 2.19 -14.23
N THR A 120 12.32 1.03 -13.67
CA THR A 120 11.62 -0.24 -13.94
C THR A 120 10.29 -0.24 -13.22
N TYR A 121 9.20 -0.47 -13.95
CA TYR A 121 7.83 -0.50 -13.44
C TYR A 121 7.41 -1.92 -13.04
N PHE A 122 6.64 -2.07 -11.95
CA PHE A 122 6.26 -3.36 -11.39
C PHE A 122 4.75 -3.59 -11.43
N GLN A 123 4.31 -4.50 -12.30
CA GLN A 123 2.89 -4.75 -12.54
C GLN A 123 2.23 -5.50 -11.37
N GLU A 124 3.00 -6.20 -10.56
CA GLU A 124 2.58 -6.84 -9.31
C GLU A 124 1.92 -5.85 -8.34
N MET A 125 2.35 -4.58 -8.38
CA MET A 125 1.83 -3.48 -7.57
C MET A 125 0.58 -2.80 -8.17
N GLY A 126 0.26 -3.08 -9.44
CA GLY A 126 -0.89 -2.52 -10.14
C GLY A 126 -0.81 -1.02 -10.44
N SER A 127 -1.83 -0.53 -11.14
CA SER A 127 -2.09 0.90 -11.35
C SER A 127 -3.05 1.39 -10.25
N SER A 128 -2.79 2.57 -9.70
CA SER A 128 -3.49 3.06 -8.51
C SER A 128 -4.10 4.44 -8.69
N PHE A 129 -5.18 4.71 -7.98
CA PHE A 129 -5.66 6.06 -7.69
C PHE A 129 -6.05 6.17 -6.22
N ALA A 130 -6.13 7.39 -5.69
CA ALA A 130 -6.50 7.62 -4.30
C ALA A 130 -7.68 8.59 -4.17
N ARG A 131 -8.39 8.50 -3.04
CA ARG A 131 -9.42 9.45 -2.63
C ARG A 131 -9.44 9.58 -1.11
N TYR A 132 -9.88 10.72 -0.61
CA TYR A 132 -10.17 10.87 0.82
C TYR A 132 -11.64 10.55 1.10
N GLU A 133 -11.89 9.70 2.08
CA GLU A 133 -13.23 9.29 2.48
C GLU A 133 -13.28 9.06 4.00
N GLY A 134 -14.20 9.73 4.69
CA GLY A 134 -14.39 9.53 6.14
C GLY A 134 -13.15 9.81 7.00
N GLY A 135 -12.26 10.71 6.58
CA GLY A 135 -10.99 11.01 7.28
C GLY A 135 -9.85 10.04 7.00
N LYS A 136 -10.07 9.04 6.13
CA LYS A 136 -9.05 8.09 5.66
C LYS A 136 -8.58 8.47 4.26
N LEU A 137 -7.35 8.09 3.93
CA LEU A 137 -6.92 7.98 2.54
C LEU A 137 -7.24 6.57 2.05
N ILE A 138 -8.05 6.47 0.99
CA ILE A 138 -8.36 5.20 0.32
C ILE A 138 -7.55 5.14 -0.95
N ILE A 139 -6.72 4.12 -1.09
CA ILE A 139 -5.98 3.81 -2.32
C ILE A 139 -6.59 2.56 -2.92
N GLU A 140 -6.87 2.58 -4.22
CA GLU A 140 -7.36 1.43 -4.95
C GLU A 140 -6.38 1.10 -6.07
N SER A 141 -5.94 -0.16 -6.13
CA SER A 141 -5.07 -0.70 -7.17
C SER A 141 -5.77 -1.80 -7.95
N ARG A 142 -5.54 -1.79 -9.27
CA ARG A 142 -6.04 -2.79 -10.22
C ARG A 142 -4.99 -3.07 -11.30
N ASN A 143 -5.33 -3.92 -12.28
CA ASN A 143 -4.47 -4.29 -13.40
C ASN A 143 -3.18 -4.95 -12.90
N HIS A 144 -3.29 -5.85 -11.94
CA HIS A 144 -2.12 -6.54 -11.41
C HIS A 144 -1.60 -7.58 -12.40
N ALA A 145 -0.30 -7.87 -12.34
CA ALA A 145 0.18 -9.14 -12.89
C ALA A 145 -0.25 -10.28 -11.97
N PRO A 146 -0.58 -11.46 -12.54
CA PRO A 146 -0.73 -12.68 -11.74
C PRO A 146 0.53 -12.92 -10.90
N GLY A 147 0.36 -13.28 -9.64
CA GLY A 147 1.45 -13.38 -8.67
C GLY A 147 0.94 -13.83 -7.30
N TYR A 148 1.53 -13.29 -6.22
CA TYR A 148 1.20 -13.72 -4.86
C TYR A 148 1.12 -12.55 -3.88
N ILE A 149 -0.02 -12.43 -3.20
CA ILE A 149 -0.24 -11.46 -2.12
C ILE A 149 0.62 -11.81 -0.90
N ARG A 150 0.69 -13.09 -0.54
CA ARG A 150 1.53 -13.63 0.54
C ARG A 150 2.42 -14.74 0.01
N THR A 151 3.70 -14.46 -0.15
CA THR A 151 4.66 -15.41 -0.70
C THR A 151 4.93 -16.58 0.24
N SER A 152 5.07 -16.36 1.56
CA SER A 152 5.30 -17.45 2.53
C SER A 152 4.25 -18.58 2.54
N ARG A 153 3.08 -18.37 1.93
CA ARG A 153 1.99 -19.37 1.82
C ARG A 153 1.39 -19.48 0.42
N GLY A 154 2.01 -18.86 -0.60
CA GLY A 154 1.52 -18.92 -1.99
C GLY A 154 0.11 -18.37 -2.19
N ILE A 155 -0.27 -17.31 -1.47
CA ILE A 155 -1.64 -16.77 -1.57
C ILE A 155 -1.76 -15.95 -2.86
N PRO A 156 -2.62 -16.35 -3.81
CA PRO A 156 -2.52 -15.89 -5.20
C PRO A 156 -3.03 -14.46 -5.41
N GLN A 157 -2.49 -13.80 -6.42
CA GLN A 157 -2.98 -12.55 -6.99
C GLN A 157 -3.32 -12.81 -8.45
N GLY A 158 -4.49 -12.36 -8.90
CA GLY A 158 -4.96 -12.46 -10.28
C GLY A 158 -4.88 -11.12 -11.01
N ALA A 159 -5.17 -11.15 -12.31
CA ALA A 159 -5.26 -9.93 -13.12
C ALA A 159 -6.48 -9.07 -12.78
N ASP A 160 -7.56 -9.72 -12.35
CA ASP A 160 -8.82 -9.09 -11.94
C ASP A 160 -8.87 -8.75 -10.45
N THR A 161 -7.80 -9.05 -9.70
CA THR A 161 -7.68 -8.71 -8.30
C THR A 161 -7.77 -7.19 -8.11
N VAL A 162 -8.63 -6.77 -7.20
CA VAL A 162 -8.72 -5.39 -6.72
C VAL A 162 -8.12 -5.33 -5.33
N ALA A 163 -7.13 -4.45 -5.13
CA ALA A 163 -6.54 -4.19 -3.84
C ALA A 163 -6.98 -2.80 -3.33
N ILE A 164 -7.61 -2.76 -2.17
CA ILE A 164 -8.00 -1.51 -1.48
C ILE A 164 -7.10 -1.36 -0.25
N GLU A 165 -6.53 -0.18 -0.07
CA GLU A 165 -5.75 0.21 1.12
C GLU A 165 -6.49 1.36 1.80
N GLU A 166 -6.86 1.18 3.06
CA GLU A 166 -7.43 2.24 3.90
C GLU A 166 -6.37 2.71 4.89
N LEU A 167 -5.86 3.92 4.71
CA LEU A 167 -4.84 4.53 5.57
C LEU A 167 -5.50 5.52 6.54
N LEU A 168 -5.29 5.30 7.83
CA LEU A 168 -5.83 6.11 8.91
C LEU A 168 -4.74 6.40 9.95
N VAL A 169 -4.60 7.65 10.37
CA VAL A 169 -3.70 8.02 11.47
C VAL A 169 -4.50 8.34 12.72
N GLU A 170 -4.22 7.60 13.79
CA GLU A 170 -4.81 7.77 15.12
C GLU A 170 -3.69 7.73 16.17
N ASP A 171 -3.67 8.70 17.08
CA ASP A 171 -2.67 8.79 18.16
C ASP A 171 -1.21 8.63 17.68
N ASP A 172 -0.88 9.27 16.57
CA ASP A 172 0.43 9.23 15.90
C ASP A 172 0.88 7.83 15.40
N ARG A 173 -0.10 6.94 15.20
CA ARG A 173 0.09 5.62 14.60
C ARG A 173 -0.69 5.56 13.29
N LEU A 174 -0.01 5.10 12.25
CA LEU A 174 -0.66 4.81 10.98
C LEU A 174 -1.19 3.37 11.01
N HIS A 175 -2.49 3.21 10.81
CA HIS A 175 -3.15 1.94 10.59
C HIS A 175 -3.48 1.82 9.10
N ILE A 176 -3.13 0.68 8.51
CA ILE A 176 -3.44 0.35 7.13
C ILE A 176 -4.22 -0.96 7.09
N THR A 177 -5.43 -0.91 6.52
CA THR A 177 -6.21 -2.10 6.19
C THR A 177 -6.11 -2.36 4.70
N HIS A 178 -5.58 -3.51 4.32
CA HIS A 178 -5.60 -4.01 2.95
C HIS A 178 -6.78 -4.96 2.77
N THR A 179 -7.58 -4.76 1.74
CA THR A 179 -8.61 -5.71 1.31
C THR A 179 -8.35 -6.11 -0.13
N TYR A 180 -8.23 -7.41 -0.38
CA TYR A 180 -8.09 -7.98 -1.71
C TYR A 180 -9.37 -8.72 -2.09
N SER A 181 -9.89 -8.44 -3.28
CA SER A 181 -11.08 -9.10 -3.82
C SER A 181 -10.81 -9.58 -5.23
N ASP A 182 -11.15 -10.83 -5.50
CA ASP A 182 -11.07 -11.47 -6.81
C ASP A 182 -12.02 -12.67 -6.79
N ASP A 183 -13.16 -12.56 -7.48
CA ASP A 183 -14.24 -13.57 -7.44
C ASP A 183 -13.81 -14.92 -8.06
N GLU A 184 -12.73 -14.94 -8.84
CA GLU A 184 -12.17 -16.18 -9.37
C GLU A 184 -11.31 -16.89 -8.33
N LEU A 185 -10.59 -16.15 -7.48
CA LEU A 185 -9.59 -16.71 -6.56
C LEU A 185 -10.08 -16.86 -5.11
N TYR A 186 -11.02 -16.03 -4.68
CA TYR A 186 -11.46 -15.94 -3.28
C TYR A 186 -12.96 -16.15 -3.13
N GLU A 187 -13.36 -16.93 -2.12
CA GLU A 187 -14.77 -17.02 -1.70
C GLU A 187 -15.20 -15.81 -0.87
N GLU A 188 -14.26 -15.22 -0.13
CA GLU A 188 -14.43 -14.00 0.67
C GLU A 188 -13.16 -13.14 0.54
N PRO A 189 -13.26 -11.80 0.56
CA PRO A 189 -12.09 -10.93 0.47
C PRO A 189 -11.03 -11.24 1.54
N LEU A 190 -9.76 -11.24 1.12
CA LEU A 190 -8.62 -11.34 2.04
C LEU A 190 -8.36 -9.98 2.68
N VAL A 191 -8.38 -9.91 4.01
CA VAL A 191 -8.12 -8.69 4.77
C VAL A 191 -6.83 -8.81 5.57
N LEU A 192 -5.97 -7.80 5.49
CA LEU A 192 -4.69 -7.71 6.20
C LEU A 192 -4.61 -6.36 6.90
N GLU A 193 -4.21 -6.33 8.16
CA GLU A 193 -4.02 -5.07 8.89
C GLU A 193 -2.58 -4.90 9.34
N TYR A 194 -2.06 -3.68 9.21
CA TYR A 194 -0.73 -3.31 9.68
C TYR A 194 -0.74 -2.01 10.46
N PHE A 195 0.10 -1.95 11.49
CA PHE A 195 0.28 -0.77 12.31
C PHE A 195 1.70 -0.25 12.15
N PHE A 196 1.85 1.05 12.06
CA PHE A 196 3.13 1.71 11.91
C PHE A 196 3.31 2.78 12.97
N ARG A 197 4.56 2.91 13.41
CA ARG A 197 4.99 4.03 14.26
C ARG A 197 5.65 5.08 13.39
N ARG A 198 5.45 6.34 13.73
CA ARG A 198 6.19 7.44 13.09
C ARG A 198 7.66 7.40 13.52
N LEU A 199 8.53 7.79 12.61
CA LEU A 199 9.95 8.03 12.86
C LEU A 199 10.26 9.53 12.83
N ASP A 200 11.22 9.94 13.64
CA ASP A 200 11.91 11.22 13.49
C ASP A 200 12.97 11.08 12.39
N ALA A 201 12.50 10.99 11.14
CA ALA A 201 13.32 10.86 9.94
C ALA A 201 12.69 11.67 8.80
N GLU A 202 13.53 12.23 7.94
CA GLU A 202 13.09 13.02 6.79
C GLU A 202 12.93 12.17 5.53
N ASP A 203 13.64 11.05 5.42
CA ASP A 203 13.64 10.19 4.24
C ASP A 203 13.84 8.70 4.54
N VAL A 204 13.66 7.89 3.49
CA VAL A 204 14.06 6.48 3.44
C VAL A 204 15.51 6.36 2.96
N ASP A 205 16.21 5.35 3.46
CA ASP A 205 17.56 5.04 2.99
C ASP A 205 17.50 4.37 1.59
N ILE A 206 18.62 4.35 0.86
CA ILE A 206 18.73 3.58 -0.38
C ILE A 206 19.13 2.15 0.00
N TYR A 207 18.37 1.17 -0.49
CA TYR A 207 18.53 -0.24 -0.16
C TYR A 207 19.54 -0.95 -1.07
N GLU A 208 19.63 -0.58 -2.35
CA GLU A 208 20.56 -1.13 -3.35
C GLU A 208 20.43 -2.66 -3.52
N CYS A 209 19.21 -3.14 -3.80
CA CYS A 209 19.02 -4.57 -4.08
C CYS A 209 19.65 -4.95 -5.44
N THR A 210 20.79 -5.65 -5.42
CA THR A 210 21.49 -6.08 -6.66
C THR A 210 21.60 -7.59 -6.82
N ASP A 211 21.52 -8.37 -5.74
CA ASP A 211 21.79 -9.82 -5.75
C ASP A 211 20.87 -10.60 -4.80
N ALA A 212 19.56 -10.32 -4.83
CA ALA A 212 18.59 -11.10 -4.07
C ALA A 212 18.65 -12.58 -4.49
N ASN A 213 18.64 -13.46 -3.50
CA ASN A 213 18.58 -14.90 -3.64
C ASN A 213 17.99 -15.51 -2.35
N TYR A 214 17.92 -16.83 -2.28
CA TYR A 214 17.32 -17.50 -1.12
C TYR A 214 18.12 -17.27 0.18
N ASP A 215 19.45 -17.25 0.13
CA ASP A 215 20.29 -16.99 1.30
C ASP A 215 20.07 -15.55 1.80
N TRP A 216 20.01 -14.58 0.88
CA TRP A 216 19.63 -13.19 1.18
C TRP A 216 18.22 -13.10 1.81
N PHE A 217 17.26 -13.90 1.31
CA PHE A 217 15.91 -13.93 1.87
C PHE A 217 15.91 -14.48 3.30
N LEU A 218 16.72 -15.50 3.60
CA LEU A 218 16.88 -16.01 4.96
C LEU A 218 17.53 -14.97 5.87
N GLU A 219 18.62 -14.32 5.45
CA GLU A 219 19.29 -13.26 6.23
C GLU A 219 18.35 -12.07 6.53
N LEU A 220 17.54 -11.67 5.56
CA LEU A 220 16.54 -10.62 5.72
C LEU A 220 15.49 -10.98 6.79
N ASN A 221 15.16 -12.27 6.93
CA ASN A 221 14.19 -12.76 7.89
C ASN A 221 14.80 -13.14 9.26
N ASP A 222 16.05 -13.59 9.30
CA ASP A 222 16.77 -13.98 10.51
C ASP A 222 17.22 -12.75 11.33
N ASN A 223 17.63 -11.66 10.67
CA ASN A 223 17.92 -10.38 11.33
C ASN A 223 16.67 -9.73 11.98
N ASN A 224 15.47 -10.25 11.70
CA ASN A 224 14.23 -9.86 12.39
C ASN A 224 14.02 -10.63 13.72
N SER A 225 14.87 -11.58 14.06
CA SER A 225 14.79 -12.37 15.31
C SER A 225 15.68 -11.86 16.45
N GLU A 226 16.70 -11.04 16.14
CA GLU A 226 17.67 -10.52 17.11
C GLU A 226 17.29 -9.19 17.78
N SER A 227 16.15 -8.57 17.41
CA SER A 227 15.64 -7.34 18.06
C SER A 227 14.67 -7.61 19.22
N LYS A 228 14.98 -8.59 20.06
CA LYS A 228 14.31 -8.81 21.36
C LYS A 228 15.02 -8.12 22.51
#